data_AF-A0A914QCR0-F1
#
_entry.id   AF-A0A914QCR0-F1
#
_cell.length_a   1.000
_cell.length_b   1.000
_cell.length_c   1.000
_cell.angle_alpha   90.00
_cell.angle_beta   90.00
_cell.angle_gamma   90.00
#
_symmetry.space_group_name_H-M   'P 1'
#
loop_
_entity.id
_entity.type
_entity.pdbx_description
1 polymer ?
#
loop_
_entity_poly.entity_id
_entity_poly.type
_entity_poly.pdbx_seq_one_letter_code
_entity_poly.pdbx_strand_id
1 'polypeptide(L)'
;MTTPWFELGGKVEVKCEKTGYYAEIEFFTKPFLGGKPHKISGNIFKEGLKKPFVTLKGEWNNIIFAKPLKGKEYTFTDVKAKPEECEPIAKQGPRESRKLWRHVTCALFRNQIDTANAARMWIEKRQRDEAKRRQEIGKEYYPKFFENDGINWIYKYSLEKRKEL
;
A
#
# COMPACT_ATOMS: atom_id res chain seq x y z
N MET A 1 -23.97 -5.38 -17.29
CA MET A 1 -23.29 -5.43 -15.98
C MET A 1 -22.05 -4.55 -16.11
N THR A 2 -21.95 -3.46 -15.34
CA THR A 2 -20.77 -2.57 -15.39
C THR A 2 -19.64 -3.19 -14.56
N THR A 3 -18.42 -3.18 -15.08
CA THR A 3 -17.25 -3.60 -14.31
C THR A 3 -17.01 -2.56 -13.20
N PRO A 4 -17.03 -2.94 -11.91
CA PRO A 4 -16.72 -2.01 -10.84
C PRO A 4 -15.27 -1.55 -10.97
N TRP A 5 -15.04 -0.27 -10.71
CA TRP A 5 -13.73 0.35 -10.69
C TRP A 5 -13.68 1.34 -9.53
N PHE A 6 -12.47 1.66 -9.03
CA PHE A 6 -12.30 2.55 -7.89
C PHE A 6 -11.51 3.81 -8.29
N GLU A 7 -11.69 4.87 -7.51
CA GLU A 7 -10.96 6.12 -7.62
C GLU A 7 -10.30 6.49 -6.30
N LEU A 8 -9.16 7.17 -6.40
CA LEU A 8 -8.58 7.90 -5.29
C LEU A 8 -9.07 9.34 -5.34
N GLY A 9 -9.42 9.88 -4.18
CA GLY A 9 -9.93 11.24 -4.05
C GLY A 9 -9.41 11.92 -2.78
N GLY A 10 -9.17 13.23 -2.87
CA GLY A 10 -8.81 14.06 -1.73
C GLY A 10 -7.32 14.38 -1.65
N LYS A 11 -6.94 15.07 -0.56
CA LYS A 11 -5.60 15.60 -0.35
C LYS A 11 -4.82 14.76 0.66
N VAL A 12 -3.54 14.57 0.40
CA VAL A 12 -2.59 13.87 1.26
C VAL A 12 -1.34 14.74 1.42
N GLU A 13 -0.82 14.80 2.64
CA GLU A 13 0.48 15.42 2.92
C GLU A 13 1.51 14.33 3.24
N VAL A 14 2.72 14.47 2.68
CA VAL A 14 3.89 13.67 3.03
C VAL A 14 4.96 14.63 3.54
N LYS A 15 5.25 14.58 4.84
CA LYS A 15 6.20 15.50 5.50
C LYS A 15 7.40 14.75 6.08
N CYS A 16 8.59 15.31 5.90
CA CYS A 16 9.83 14.85 6.52
C CYS A 16 10.30 15.87 7.56
N GLU A 17 9.98 15.64 8.83
CA GLU A 17 10.33 16.55 9.94
C GLU A 17 11.85 16.79 10.06
N LYS A 18 12.67 15.77 9.82
CA LYS A 18 14.14 15.88 9.91
C LYS A 18 14.74 16.87 8.91
N THR A 19 14.10 17.07 7.77
CA THR A 19 14.66 17.86 6.65
C THR A 19 13.83 19.10 6.30
N GLY A 20 12.62 19.20 6.86
CA GLY A 20 11.66 20.27 6.57
C GLY A 20 11.05 20.17 5.16
N TYR A 21 11.30 19.12 4.39
CA TYR A 21 10.63 18.93 3.10
C TYR A 21 9.24 18.34 3.30
N TYR A 22 8.28 18.79 2.51
CA TYR A 22 6.95 18.22 2.47
C TYR A 22 6.34 18.26 1.08
N ALA A 23 5.39 17.39 0.82
CA ALA A 23 4.63 17.34 -0.41
C ALA A 23 3.13 17.32 -0.12
N GLU A 24 2.40 18.19 -0.78
CA GLU A 24 0.94 18.15 -0.82
C GLU A 24 0.52 17.50 -2.14
N ILE A 25 -0.29 16.44 -2.06
CA ILE A 25 -0.74 15.65 -3.22
C ILE A 25 -2.27 15.65 -3.22
N GLU A 26 -2.87 15.95 -4.37
CA GLU A 26 -4.32 15.89 -4.57
C GLU A 26 -4.66 14.82 -5.60
N PHE A 27 -5.51 13.88 -5.19
CA PHE A 27 -6.10 12.87 -6.06
C PHE A 27 -7.47 13.37 -6.52
N PHE A 28 -7.66 13.44 -7.83
CA PHE A 28 -8.91 13.88 -8.42
C PHE A 28 -9.77 12.69 -8.82
N THR A 29 -11.01 12.68 -8.33
CA THR A 29 -12.03 11.79 -8.85
C THR A 29 -12.50 12.28 -10.22
N LYS A 30 -13.08 11.38 -11.02
CA LYS A 30 -13.61 11.73 -12.34
C LYS A 30 -14.63 12.89 -12.25
N PRO A 31 -14.41 14.02 -12.95
CA PRO A 31 -15.35 15.13 -12.95
C PRO A 31 -16.70 14.75 -13.56
N PHE A 32 -17.78 15.35 -13.03
CA PHE A 32 -19.14 15.15 -13.54
C PHE A 32 -19.32 15.65 -14.97
N LEU A 33 -18.65 16.76 -15.34
CA LEU A 33 -18.74 17.40 -16.66
C LEU A 33 -17.70 16.86 -17.66
N GLY A 34 -17.39 15.56 -17.58
CA GLY A 34 -16.40 14.92 -18.44
C GLY A 34 -14.96 15.19 -18.01
N GLY A 35 -14.07 14.23 -18.28
CA GLY A 35 -12.68 14.27 -17.87
C GLY A 35 -12.06 12.88 -17.76
N LYS A 36 -10.73 12.84 -17.65
CA LYS A 36 -10.01 11.58 -17.39
C LYS A 36 -10.07 11.24 -15.90
N PRO A 37 -10.34 9.97 -15.54
CA PRO A 37 -10.18 9.47 -14.17
C PRO A 37 -8.70 9.48 -13.74
N HIS A 38 -8.46 9.19 -12.46
CA HIS A 38 -7.13 8.88 -11.91
C HIS A 38 -6.09 10.01 -11.92
N LYS A 39 -6.52 11.25 -12.17
CA LYS A 39 -5.60 12.39 -12.21
C LYS A 39 -5.03 12.67 -10.82
N ILE A 40 -3.78 13.12 -10.81
CA ILE A 40 -3.15 13.69 -9.63
C ILE A 40 -2.51 15.04 -9.94
N SER A 41 -2.41 15.87 -8.91
CA SER A 41 -1.48 17.00 -8.85
C SER A 41 -0.70 16.92 -7.54
N GLY A 42 0.44 17.59 -7.50
CA GLY A 42 1.15 17.75 -6.24
C GLY A 42 2.13 18.89 -6.28
N ASN A 43 2.52 19.34 -5.10
CA ASN A 43 3.44 20.43 -4.89
C ASN A 43 4.44 20.00 -3.81
N ILE A 44 5.74 20.12 -4.09
CA ILE A 44 6.81 19.80 -3.16
C ILE A 44 7.46 21.09 -2.68
N PHE A 45 7.57 21.20 -1.36
CA PHE A 45 8.01 22.39 -0.64
C PHE A 45 9.17 22.06 0.30
N LYS A 46 9.91 23.10 0.65
CA LYS A 46 10.83 23.11 1.78
C LYS A 46 10.33 24.16 2.75
N GLU A 47 10.32 23.84 4.05
CA GLU A 47 9.94 24.76 5.10
C GLU A 47 10.63 26.13 4.94
N GLY A 48 9.84 27.21 5.08
CA GLY A 48 10.27 28.58 4.84
C GLY A 48 10.17 29.07 3.39
N LEU A 49 9.96 28.19 2.39
CA LEU A 49 9.69 28.60 1.01
C LEU A 49 8.20 28.83 0.76
N LYS A 50 7.84 30.02 0.25
CA LYS A 50 6.44 30.37 -0.09
C LYS A 50 5.91 29.68 -1.35
N LYS A 51 6.79 29.16 -2.21
CA LYS A 51 6.44 28.54 -3.49
C LYS A 51 7.00 27.12 -3.56
N PRO A 52 6.30 26.17 -4.19
CA PRO A 52 6.83 24.83 -4.38
C PRO A 52 8.06 24.89 -5.29
N PHE A 53 9.07 24.06 -5.01
CA PHE A 53 10.26 23.97 -5.85
C PHE A 53 10.13 22.91 -6.95
N VAL A 54 9.16 22.00 -6.80
CA VAL A 54 8.74 21.02 -7.81
C VAL A 54 7.22 20.89 -7.79
N THR A 55 6.61 20.79 -8.97
CA THR A 55 5.20 20.39 -9.11
C THR A 55 5.09 19.01 -9.74
N LEU A 56 4.07 18.26 -9.35
CA LEU A 56 3.72 16.94 -9.86
C LEU A 56 2.39 17.03 -10.62
N LYS A 57 2.28 16.29 -11.71
CA LYS A 57 1.03 16.08 -12.43
C LYS A 57 1.04 14.73 -13.13
N GLY A 58 -0.12 14.14 -13.35
CA GLY A 58 -0.22 12.91 -14.13
C GLY A 58 -1.38 12.04 -13.69
N GLU A 59 -1.18 10.73 -13.80
CA GLU A 59 -2.17 9.71 -13.45
C GLU A 59 -1.54 8.69 -12.49
N TRP A 60 -2.19 8.43 -11.35
CA TRP A 60 -1.60 7.56 -10.30
C TRP A 60 -1.46 6.10 -10.72
N ASN A 61 -2.15 5.67 -11.79
CA ASN A 61 -2.09 4.33 -12.34
C ASN A 61 -1.31 4.25 -13.68
N ASN A 62 -0.62 5.33 -14.07
CA ASN A 62 0.10 5.40 -15.33
C ASN A 62 1.42 6.17 -15.16
N ILE A 63 1.55 7.37 -15.71
CA ILE A 63 2.77 8.18 -15.63
C ILE A 63 2.53 9.41 -14.77
N ILE A 64 3.46 9.66 -13.84
CA ILE A 64 3.55 10.88 -13.07
C ILE A 64 4.76 11.66 -13.58
N PHE A 65 4.56 12.95 -13.86
CA PHE A 65 5.58 13.89 -14.29
C PHE A 65 5.95 14.84 -13.16
N ALA A 66 7.22 15.24 -13.11
CA ALA A 66 7.72 16.27 -12.22
C ALA A 66 8.25 17.46 -13.04
N LYS A 67 7.97 18.67 -12.55
CA LYS A 67 8.45 19.92 -13.13
C LYS A 67 9.13 20.76 -12.05
N PRO A 68 10.46 20.94 -12.10
CA PRO A 68 11.17 21.86 -11.20
C PRO A 68 10.89 23.32 -11.58
N LEU A 69 11.11 24.25 -10.65
CA LEU A 69 10.99 25.70 -10.92
C LEU A 69 11.87 26.17 -12.09
N LYS A 70 13.08 25.62 -12.17
CA LYS A 70 14.05 25.89 -13.24
C LYS A 70 14.41 24.57 -13.88
N GLY A 71 13.90 24.32 -15.08
CA GLY A 71 14.18 23.10 -15.82
C GLY A 71 12.99 22.63 -16.65
N LYS A 72 13.22 21.56 -17.41
CA LYS A 72 12.18 20.91 -18.20
C LYS A 72 11.42 19.90 -17.34
N GLU A 73 10.16 19.70 -17.69
CA GLU A 73 9.36 18.60 -17.15
C GLU A 73 9.96 17.26 -17.58
N TYR A 74 9.94 16.28 -16.68
CA TYR A 74 10.46 14.94 -16.91
C TYR A 74 9.54 13.89 -16.29
N THR A 75 9.64 12.65 -16.77
CA THR A 75 8.94 11.50 -16.19
C THR A 75 9.49 11.22 -14.80
N PHE A 76 8.66 11.40 -13.77
CA PHE A 76 9.01 11.11 -12.39
C PHE A 76 8.92 9.62 -12.11
N THR A 77 7.80 8.99 -12.47
CA THR A 77 7.65 7.54 -12.40
C THR A 77 6.68 7.04 -13.46
N ASP A 78 6.99 5.88 -14.02
CA ASP A 78 6.06 5.04 -14.77
C ASP A 78 5.64 3.88 -13.86
N VAL A 79 4.38 3.91 -13.41
CA VAL A 79 3.84 2.95 -12.45
C VAL A 79 3.75 1.54 -13.03
N LYS A 80 3.63 1.41 -14.35
CA LYS A 80 3.48 0.10 -15.02
C LYS A 80 4.81 -0.59 -15.30
N ALA A 81 5.91 0.14 -15.25
CA ALA A 81 7.22 -0.36 -15.65
C ALA A 81 7.89 -1.29 -14.62
N LYS A 82 7.38 -1.37 -13.39
CA LYS A 82 8.02 -2.12 -12.29
C LYS A 82 7.10 -3.20 -11.73
N PRO A 83 7.30 -4.48 -12.08
CA PRO A 83 6.56 -5.56 -11.43
C PRO A 83 7.01 -5.72 -9.98
N GLU A 84 6.07 -6.06 -9.09
CA GLU A 84 6.40 -6.44 -7.71
C GLU A 84 7.11 -7.80 -7.69
N GLU A 85 8.32 -7.84 -7.15
CA GLU A 85 9.06 -9.06 -6.89
C GLU A 85 8.60 -9.72 -5.58
N CYS A 86 8.45 -11.04 -5.59
CA CYS A 86 8.09 -11.81 -4.40
C CYS A 86 8.58 -13.24 -4.54
N GLU A 87 9.06 -13.81 -3.44
CA GLU A 87 9.59 -15.18 -3.40
C GLU A 87 8.57 -16.21 -3.89
N PRO A 88 9.02 -17.30 -4.55
CA PRO A 88 8.15 -18.40 -4.94
C PRO A 88 7.38 -18.99 -3.75
N ILE A 89 6.10 -19.33 -3.97
CA ILE A 89 5.19 -19.87 -2.93
C ILE A 89 5.78 -21.10 -2.21
N ALA A 90 6.59 -21.90 -2.90
CA ALA A 90 7.27 -23.06 -2.30
C ALA A 90 8.19 -22.66 -1.14
N LYS A 91 8.87 -21.52 -1.24
CA LYS A 91 9.81 -20.99 -0.24
C LYS A 91 9.14 -20.16 0.87
N GLN A 92 7.90 -19.71 0.66
CA GLN A 92 7.18 -18.90 1.63
C GLN A 92 6.77 -19.70 2.88
N GLY A 93 6.69 -19.02 4.02
CA GLY A 93 6.15 -19.54 5.27
C GLY A 93 4.63 -19.76 5.23
N PRO A 94 4.08 -20.61 6.12
CA PRO A 94 2.67 -21.04 6.07
C PRO A 94 1.64 -19.91 6.31
N ARG A 95 2.07 -18.77 6.85
CA ARG A 95 1.22 -17.59 7.12
C ARG A 95 1.54 -16.39 6.21
N GLU A 96 2.44 -16.57 5.24
CA GLU A 96 2.66 -15.54 4.22
C GLU A 96 1.50 -15.53 3.23
N SER A 97 1.09 -14.33 2.79
CA SER A 97 -0.20 -14.10 2.14
C SER A 97 -0.42 -14.99 0.91
N ARG A 98 0.56 -15.08 -0.02
CA ARG A 98 0.39 -15.88 -1.25
C ARG A 98 0.27 -17.38 -0.94
N LYS A 99 1.01 -17.89 0.05
CA LYS A 99 0.90 -19.31 0.46
C LYS A 99 -0.37 -19.60 1.25
N LEU A 100 -0.72 -18.75 2.20
CA LEU A 100 -1.92 -18.89 3.03
C LEU A 100 -3.20 -18.90 2.19
N TRP A 101 -3.29 -17.96 1.23
CA TRP A 101 -4.47 -17.78 0.38
C TRP A 101 -4.38 -18.51 -0.97
N ARG A 102 -3.37 -19.37 -1.17
CA ARG A 102 -3.13 -20.05 -2.46
C ARG A 102 -4.35 -20.81 -2.97
N HIS A 103 -5.00 -21.59 -2.10
CA HIS A 103 -6.15 -22.41 -2.51
C HIS A 103 -7.36 -21.56 -2.90
N VAL A 104 -7.62 -20.48 -2.16
CA VAL A 104 -8.68 -19.53 -2.49
C VAL A 104 -8.41 -18.87 -3.84
N THR A 105 -7.21 -18.31 -4.02
CA THR A 105 -6.83 -17.60 -5.25
C THR A 105 -6.78 -18.52 -6.47
N CYS A 106 -6.25 -19.75 -6.35
CA CYS A 106 -6.26 -20.74 -7.42
C CYS A 106 -7.67 -21.20 -7.83
N ALA A 107 -8.60 -21.30 -6.87
CA ALA A 107 -10.00 -21.65 -7.13
C ALA A 107 -10.75 -20.49 -7.80
N LEU A 108 -10.57 -19.25 -7.31
CA LEU A 108 -11.12 -18.04 -7.95
C LEU A 108 -10.62 -17.88 -9.38
N PHE A 109 -9.33 -18.10 -9.63
CA PHE A 109 -8.75 -18.05 -10.97
C PHE A 109 -9.39 -19.08 -11.93
N ARG A 110 -9.83 -20.22 -11.41
CA ARG A 110 -10.54 -21.27 -12.16
C ARG A 110 -12.07 -21.11 -12.13
N ASN A 111 -12.56 -19.99 -11.60
CA ASN A 111 -13.98 -19.72 -11.41
C ASN A 111 -14.74 -20.79 -10.58
N GLN A 112 -14.04 -21.46 -9.65
CA GLN A 112 -14.59 -22.50 -8.76
C GLN A 112 -15.01 -21.86 -7.42
N ILE A 113 -16.16 -21.22 -7.40
CA ILE A 113 -16.62 -20.39 -6.27
C ILE A 113 -16.80 -21.21 -4.98
N ASP A 114 -17.41 -22.40 -5.07
CA ASP A 114 -17.63 -23.24 -3.88
C ASP A 114 -16.32 -23.71 -3.26
N THR A 115 -15.33 -24.04 -4.11
CA THR A 115 -13.98 -24.42 -3.65
C THR A 115 -13.27 -23.24 -2.99
N ALA A 116 -13.39 -22.04 -3.56
CA ALA A 116 -12.83 -20.82 -2.97
C ALA A 116 -13.46 -20.53 -1.60
N ASN A 117 -14.79 -20.65 -1.47
CA ASN A 117 -15.51 -20.47 -0.23
C ASN A 117 -15.11 -21.51 0.83
N ALA A 118 -15.02 -22.79 0.46
CA ALA A 118 -14.57 -23.85 1.37
C ALA A 118 -13.16 -23.59 1.90
N ALA A 119 -12.22 -23.24 1.02
CA ALA A 119 -10.85 -22.91 1.41
C ALA A 119 -10.78 -21.66 2.30
N ARG A 120 -11.56 -20.61 2.00
CA ARG A 120 -11.67 -19.40 2.82
C ARG A 120 -12.20 -19.73 4.21
N MET A 121 -13.31 -20.47 4.28
CA MET A 121 -13.93 -20.87 5.54
C MET A 121 -12.96 -21.68 6.41
N TRP A 122 -12.17 -22.57 5.82
CA TRP A 122 -11.16 -23.32 6.55
C TRP A 122 -10.09 -22.41 7.18
N ILE A 123 -9.57 -21.42 6.44
CA ILE A 123 -8.59 -20.45 6.95
C ILE A 123 -9.19 -19.64 8.11
N GLU A 124 -10.39 -19.07 7.91
CA GLU A 124 -11.05 -18.23 8.91
C GLU A 124 -11.44 -19.03 10.16
N LYS A 125 -11.93 -20.27 10.00
CA LYS A 125 -12.24 -21.16 11.13
C LYS A 125 -11.00 -21.46 11.95
N ARG A 126 -9.89 -21.84 11.31
CA ARG A 126 -8.61 -22.06 12.01
C ARG A 126 -8.18 -20.83 12.81
N GLN A 127 -8.30 -19.63 12.22
CA GLN A 127 -7.98 -18.37 12.91
C GLN A 127 -8.90 -18.10 14.12
N ARG A 128 -10.20 -18.40 14.00
CA ARG A 128 -11.17 -18.30 15.12
C ARG A 128 -10.85 -19.29 16.23
N ASP A 129 -10.56 -20.55 15.90
CA ASP A 129 -10.24 -21.60 16.87
C ASP A 129 -8.93 -21.26 17.62
N GLU A 130 -7.91 -20.76 16.92
CA GLU A 130 -6.68 -20.28 17.54
C GLU A 130 -6.89 -19.08 18.47
N ALA A 131 -7.78 -18.15 18.08
CA ALA A 131 -8.12 -17.00 18.92
C ALA A 131 -8.85 -17.44 20.19
N LYS A 132 -9.80 -18.37 20.07
CA LYS A 132 -10.51 -18.97 21.21
C LYS A 132 -9.53 -19.66 22.16
N ARG A 133 -8.65 -20.51 21.62
CA ARG A 133 -7.62 -21.20 22.43
C ARG A 133 -6.70 -20.22 23.15
N ARG A 134 -6.30 -19.12 22.50
CA ARG A 134 -5.48 -18.06 23.14
C ARG A 134 -6.20 -17.46 24.35
N GLN A 135 -7.49 -17.18 24.23
CA GLN A 135 -8.30 -16.67 25.34
C GLN A 135 -8.43 -17.69 26.49
N GLU A 136 -8.71 -18.95 26.16
CA GLU A 136 -8.85 -20.03 27.15
C GLU A 136 -7.59 -20.24 28.00
N ILE A 137 -6.40 -20.09 27.40
CA ILE A 137 -5.11 -20.23 28.11
C ILE A 137 -4.58 -18.89 28.67
N GLY A 138 -5.36 -17.81 28.60
CA GLY A 138 -4.96 -16.49 29.08
C GLY A 138 -3.76 -15.89 28.34
N LYS A 139 -3.52 -16.28 27.08
CA LYS A 139 -2.38 -15.83 26.28
C LYS A 139 -2.79 -14.73 25.31
N GLU A 140 -2.11 -13.59 25.37
CA GLU A 140 -2.30 -12.48 24.44
C GLU A 140 -1.65 -12.76 23.07
N TYR A 141 -2.19 -12.14 22.02
CA TYR A 141 -1.59 -12.16 20.70
C TYR A 141 -0.54 -11.05 20.56
N TYR A 142 0.70 -11.42 20.26
CA TYR A 142 1.77 -10.46 19.99
C TYR A 142 2.16 -10.50 18.50
N PRO A 143 2.12 -9.36 17.79
CA PRO A 143 2.59 -9.30 16.41
C PRO A 143 4.06 -9.70 16.28
N LYS A 144 4.35 -10.53 15.28
CA LYS A 144 5.70 -11.07 15.07
C LYS A 144 6.73 -9.97 14.81
N PHE A 145 6.37 -8.98 13.98
CA PHE A 145 7.31 -8.03 13.39
C PHE A 145 7.14 -6.57 13.87
N PHE A 146 6.09 -6.27 14.61
CA PHE A 146 5.77 -4.92 15.05
C PHE A 146 5.55 -4.88 16.56
N GLU A 147 5.90 -3.76 17.17
CA GLU A 147 5.65 -3.42 18.57
C GLU A 147 4.83 -2.15 18.64
N ASN A 148 3.99 -2.04 19.65
CA ASN A 148 3.18 -0.85 19.89
C ASN A 148 3.86 -0.04 20.99
N ASP A 149 4.21 1.22 20.72
CA ASP A 149 4.83 2.14 21.69
C ASP A 149 3.80 2.99 22.47
N GLY A 150 2.51 2.69 22.32
CA GLY A 150 1.38 3.43 22.87
C GLY A 150 0.71 4.37 21.85
N ILE A 151 1.41 4.76 20.77
CA ILE A 151 0.92 5.72 19.77
C ILE A 151 1.01 5.12 18.36
N ASN A 152 2.09 4.41 18.06
CA ASN A 152 2.45 3.90 16.75
C ASN A 152 2.82 2.42 16.79
N TRP A 153 2.72 1.77 15.63
CA TRP A 153 3.29 0.45 15.41
C TRP A 153 4.68 0.57 14.78
N ILE A 154 5.71 0.24 15.55
CA ILE A 154 7.10 0.31 15.12
C ILE A 154 7.55 -1.07 14.64
N TYR A 155 8.20 -1.12 13.47
CA TYR A 155 8.83 -2.35 12.98
C TYR A 155 10.07 -2.69 13.82
N LYS A 156 10.12 -3.91 14.36
CA LYS A 156 11.16 -4.37 15.30
C LYS A 156 12.58 -4.28 14.74
N TYR A 157 12.73 -4.50 13.43
CA TYR A 157 14.02 -4.61 12.74
C TYR A 157 14.28 -3.42 11.81
N SER A 158 14.12 -2.20 12.34
CA SER A 158 14.27 -0.96 11.56
C SER A 158 15.62 -0.90 10.83
N LEU A 159 15.66 -0.17 9.70
CA LEU A 159 16.87 -0.01 8.90
C LEU A 159 18.03 0.61 9.68
N GLU A 160 17.73 1.48 10.65
CA GLU A 160 18.73 2.09 11.54
C GLU A 160 19.43 1.02 12.40
N LYS A 161 18.69 0.01 12.89
CA LYS A 161 19.23 -1.11 13.68
C LYS A 161 19.97 -2.17 12.85
N ARG A 162 19.88 -2.14 11.51
CA ARG A 162 20.59 -3.08 10.61
C ARG A 162 22.01 -2.63 10.27
N LYS A 163 22.40 -1.39 10.61
CA LYS A 163 23.76 -0.88 10.35
C LYS A 163 24.79 -1.34 11.39
N GLU A 164 24.36 -2.05 12.43
CA GLU A 164 25.21 -2.56 13.53
C GLU A 164 25.48 -4.07 13.42
N LEU A 165 25.12 -4.70 12.29
CA LEU A 165 25.46 -6.07 11.90
C LEU A 165 26.37 -6.04 10.66
#